data_AF-A0A437LG02-F1
#
_entry.id   AF-A0A437LG02-F1
#
_cell.length_a   1.000
_cell.length_b   1.000
_cell.length_c   1.000
_cell.angle_alpha   90.00
_cell.angle_beta   90.00
_cell.angle_gamma   90.00
#
_symmetry.space_group_name_H-M   'P 1'
#
loop_
_entity.id
_entity.type
_entity.pdbx_description
1 polymer ?
#
loop_
_entity_poly.entity_id
_entity_poly.type
_entity_poly.pdbx_seq_one_letter_code
_entity_poly.pdbx_strand_id
1 'polypeptide(L)'
;MPLHLTIVMRDWDFVTPLLLGELSDPRIELDLRGVATLPGFPSAHDGIDGAEVSVSRLVAKRVGGDARDVGVASFPMRAFRHRCIITRKSHPAQSLEALRGGRIGVAGWQDSGNTWTRHAMVSAGVGLDEIHWFMGRMTSADPVSDGIGQFAEPGRIDPVADDTPLLDLLEQGALDAVFAPFMPEGFFGTGASFRPVLPDLVGAEMDYFGRHGFVPGIHAMALKQSIVKDHPWLPQALSDLLETSRALWTAKRQRYSDTSPWLFDEHLRVGRHLPDDWDASGVDKNAEMLATFIQTAFEQGLIPKTVPPQHVFASEA
;
A
#
# COMPACT_ATOMS: atom_id res chain seq x y z
N MET A 1 -8.98 27.85 20.99
CA MET A 1 -7.59 27.54 20.62
C MET A 1 -7.63 26.43 19.58
N PRO A 2 -6.72 26.44 18.59
CA PRO A 2 -6.62 25.32 17.65
C PRO A 2 -6.28 24.03 18.40
N LEU A 3 -6.73 22.89 17.86
CA LEU A 3 -6.36 21.57 18.32
C LEU A 3 -4.93 21.27 17.86
N HIS A 4 -3.99 21.06 18.78
CA HIS A 4 -2.68 20.55 18.43
C HIS A 4 -2.80 19.08 18.04
N LEU A 5 -2.28 18.71 16.86
CA LEU A 5 -2.44 17.39 16.28
C LEU A 5 -1.09 16.86 15.78
N THR A 6 -0.55 15.84 16.44
CA THR A 6 0.67 15.17 15.99
C THR A 6 0.34 13.99 15.08
N ILE A 7 0.78 14.06 13.82
CA ILE A 7 0.61 13.01 12.81
C ILE A 7 1.97 12.44 12.39
N VAL A 8 2.08 11.12 12.34
CA VAL A 8 3.28 10.42 11.83
C VAL A 8 2.98 9.75 10.49
N MET A 9 3.75 10.06 9.45
CA MET A 9 3.63 9.40 8.15
C MET A 9 4.96 9.36 7.42
N ARG A 10 5.02 8.63 6.30
CA ARG A 10 6.22 8.66 5.45
C ARG A 10 6.33 9.99 4.71
N ASP A 11 7.53 10.26 4.22
CA ASP A 11 7.91 11.50 3.53
C ASP A 11 7.37 11.53 2.09
N TRP A 12 6.05 11.53 1.95
CA TRP A 12 5.39 11.62 0.65
C TRP A 12 5.47 13.05 0.11
N ASP A 13 5.92 13.21 -1.12
CA ASP A 13 6.14 14.54 -1.71
C ASP A 13 4.91 15.46 -1.64
N PHE A 14 3.70 14.89 -1.74
CA PHE A 14 2.45 15.62 -1.70
C PHE A 14 2.14 16.29 -0.35
N VAL A 15 2.90 16.01 0.72
CA VAL A 15 2.77 16.73 1.99
C VAL A 15 3.56 18.04 2.04
N THR A 16 4.39 18.32 1.03
CA THR A 16 5.23 19.53 0.97
C THR A 16 4.45 20.83 1.16
N PRO A 17 3.26 21.06 0.55
CA PRO A 17 2.48 22.28 0.79
C PRO A 17 2.10 22.50 2.26
N LEU A 18 1.83 21.43 3.02
CA LEU A 18 1.59 21.50 4.47
C LEU A 18 2.87 21.85 5.23
N LEU A 19 3.99 21.19 4.89
CA LEU A 19 5.29 21.41 5.55
C LEU A 19 5.83 22.83 5.34
N LEU A 20 5.55 23.43 4.19
CA LEU A 20 5.95 24.80 3.85
C LEU A 20 4.95 25.86 4.34
N GLY A 21 3.86 25.47 5.00
CA GLY A 21 2.84 26.39 5.51
C GLY A 21 2.00 27.07 4.43
N GLU A 22 1.95 26.53 3.22
CA GLU A 22 1.11 27.04 2.12
C GLU A 22 -0.37 26.70 2.32
N LEU A 23 -0.64 25.66 3.11
CA LEU A 23 -1.97 25.18 3.45
C LEU A 23 -2.06 24.98 4.96
N SER A 24 -3.18 25.43 5.55
CA SER A 24 -3.49 25.23 6.97
C SER A 24 -5.00 25.18 7.18
N ASP A 25 -5.41 24.57 8.29
CA ASP A 25 -6.77 24.67 8.82
C ASP A 25 -6.71 25.49 10.11
N PRO A 26 -7.45 26.62 10.25
CA PRO A 26 -7.38 27.46 11.45
C PRO A 26 -7.84 26.74 12.74
N ARG A 27 -8.49 25.58 12.62
CA ARG A 27 -8.91 24.73 13.74
C ARG A 27 -7.81 23.78 14.21
N ILE A 28 -6.75 23.56 13.41
CA ILE A 28 -5.71 22.57 13.66
C ILE A 28 -4.34 23.24 13.69
N GLU A 29 -3.58 22.98 14.74
CA GLU A 29 -2.14 23.21 14.77
C GLU A 29 -1.45 21.88 14.48
N LEU A 30 -1.04 21.68 13.22
CA LEU A 30 -0.54 20.40 12.72
C LEU A 30 0.97 20.24 12.96
N ASP A 31 1.35 19.21 13.72
CA ASP A 31 2.73 18.72 13.82
C ASP A 31 2.87 17.44 12.98
N LEU A 32 3.40 17.58 11.77
CA LEU A 32 3.57 16.48 10.83
C LEU A 32 5.00 15.95 10.87
N ARG A 33 5.17 14.68 11.27
CA ARG A 33 6.48 14.04 11.45
C ARG A 33 6.73 12.93 10.43
N GLY A 34 7.81 13.09 9.69
CA GLY A 34 8.33 12.13 8.72
C GLY A 34 9.04 10.94 9.37
N VAL A 35 8.78 9.72 8.88
CA VAL A 35 9.46 8.50 9.33
C VAL A 35 9.81 7.54 8.18
N ALA A 36 10.95 6.87 8.29
CA ALA A 36 11.33 5.79 7.36
C ALA A 36 10.51 4.50 7.59
N THR A 37 10.22 4.19 8.86
CA THR A 37 9.41 3.03 9.27
C THR A 37 8.21 3.51 10.06
N LEU A 38 7.02 3.03 9.67
CA LEU A 38 5.77 3.42 10.32
C LEU A 38 5.70 2.80 11.73
N PRO A 39 5.27 3.58 12.75
CA PRO A 39 5.23 3.11 14.13
C PRO A 39 4.08 2.13 14.41
N GLY A 40 3.16 1.93 13.47
CA GLY A 40 1.92 1.18 13.66
C GLY A 40 0.78 2.10 14.05
N PHE A 41 -0.15 1.61 14.88
CA PHE A 41 -1.37 2.35 15.23
C PHE A 41 -1.09 3.46 16.24
N PRO A 42 -1.69 4.65 16.09
CA PRO A 42 -1.44 5.77 16.99
C PRO A 42 -1.89 5.47 18.43
N SER A 43 -2.94 4.67 18.65
CA SER A 43 -3.36 4.23 20.00
C SER A 43 -2.31 3.42 20.78
N ALA A 44 -1.25 2.94 20.13
CA ALA A 44 -0.15 2.23 20.78
C ALA A 44 0.98 3.16 21.28
N HIS A 45 0.91 4.46 20.99
CA HIS A 45 1.99 5.41 21.25
C HIS A 45 1.49 6.67 21.96
N ASP A 46 2.26 7.13 22.94
CA ASP A 46 2.04 8.42 23.60
C ASP A 46 2.52 9.57 22.71
N GLY A 47 1.80 10.70 22.73
CA GLY A 47 2.16 11.90 21.96
C GLY A 47 1.99 11.79 20.44
N ILE A 48 1.31 10.75 19.93
CA ILE A 48 0.92 10.61 18.52
C ILE A 48 -0.61 10.55 18.46
N ASP A 49 -1.25 11.43 17.69
CA ASP A 49 -2.71 11.49 17.57
C ASP A 49 -3.22 10.78 16.31
N GLY A 50 -2.40 10.80 15.25
CA GLY A 50 -2.66 10.12 14.00
C GLY A 50 -1.42 9.48 13.40
N ALA A 51 -1.62 8.45 12.57
CA ALA A 51 -0.53 7.85 11.82
C ALA A 51 -0.99 7.29 10.47
N GLU A 52 -0.08 7.24 9.51
CA GLU A 52 -0.21 6.39 8.32
C GLU A 52 -0.11 4.92 8.74
N VAL A 53 -1.09 4.10 8.31
CA VAL A 53 -1.17 2.67 8.65
C VAL A 53 -1.52 1.82 7.43
N SER A 54 -1.11 0.55 7.48
CA SER A 54 -1.54 -0.47 6.50
C SER A 54 -3.07 -0.67 6.55
N VAL A 55 -3.75 -0.52 5.40
CA VAL A 55 -5.19 -0.80 5.26
C VAL A 55 -5.53 -2.21 5.74
N SER A 56 -4.72 -3.22 5.40
CA SER A 56 -4.89 -4.61 5.85
C SER A 56 -4.92 -4.72 7.37
N ARG A 57 -3.93 -4.12 8.04
CA ARG A 57 -3.85 -4.14 9.49
C ARG A 57 -5.01 -3.38 10.11
N LEU A 58 -5.40 -2.24 9.55
CA LEU A 58 -6.52 -1.44 10.04
C LEU A 58 -7.85 -2.21 9.94
N VAL A 59 -8.12 -2.86 8.80
CA VAL A 59 -9.28 -3.74 8.60
C VAL A 59 -9.26 -4.89 9.61
N ALA A 60 -8.13 -5.61 9.72
CA ALA A 60 -8.01 -6.74 10.65
C ALA A 60 -8.23 -6.33 12.11
N LYS A 61 -7.64 -5.20 12.53
CA LYS A 61 -7.82 -4.65 13.87
C LYS A 61 -9.29 -4.31 14.17
N ARG A 62 -9.98 -3.64 13.24
CA ARG A 62 -11.40 -3.28 13.39
C ARG A 62 -12.31 -4.51 13.40
N VAL A 63 -12.11 -5.46 12.50
CA VAL A 63 -12.86 -6.73 12.46
C VAL A 63 -12.62 -7.55 13.74
N GLY A 64 -11.42 -7.49 14.30
CA GLY A 64 -11.06 -8.08 15.59
C GLY A 64 -11.66 -7.38 16.81
N GLY A 65 -12.40 -6.28 16.63
CA GLY A 65 -13.11 -5.56 17.69
C GLY A 65 -12.29 -4.47 18.40
N ASP A 66 -11.06 -4.21 17.98
CA ASP A 66 -10.25 -3.12 18.54
C ASP A 66 -10.57 -1.80 17.83
N ALA A 67 -11.43 -1.01 18.47
CA ALA A 67 -11.92 0.27 17.95
C ALA A 67 -11.15 1.50 18.48
N ARG A 68 -9.94 1.33 19.04
CA ARG A 68 -9.15 2.45 19.59
C ARG A 68 -8.59 3.40 18.53
N ASP A 69 -8.57 2.97 17.27
CA ASP A 69 -8.21 3.78 16.12
C ASP A 69 -9.34 3.74 15.09
N VAL A 70 -9.52 4.84 14.36
CA VAL A 70 -10.49 4.97 13.28
C VAL A 70 -9.77 5.39 12.00
N GLY A 71 -10.11 4.75 10.88
CA GLY A 71 -9.56 5.10 9.58
C GLY A 71 -10.12 6.42 9.05
N VAL A 72 -9.29 7.20 8.40
CA VAL A 72 -9.69 8.28 7.49
C VAL A 72 -9.45 7.76 6.07
N ALA A 73 -10.46 7.83 5.21
CA ALA A 73 -10.40 7.29 3.84
C ALA A 73 -9.57 8.18 2.90
N SER A 74 -8.35 8.53 3.33
CA SER A 74 -7.33 9.20 2.53
C SER A 74 -6.11 8.28 2.45
N PHE A 75 -5.67 7.98 1.23
CA PHE A 75 -4.71 6.91 0.96
C PHE A 75 -3.36 7.50 0.52
N PRO A 76 -2.43 7.80 1.46
CA PRO A 76 -1.14 8.41 1.13
C PRO A 76 -0.31 7.53 0.18
N MET A 77 -0.42 6.21 0.32
CA MET A 77 0.19 5.24 -0.58
C MET A 77 -0.88 4.62 -1.47
N ARG A 78 -0.93 5.03 -2.74
CA ARG A 78 -1.86 4.53 -3.76
C ARG A 78 -1.09 4.11 -5.01
N ALA A 79 -1.19 2.85 -5.41
CA ALA A 79 -0.47 2.31 -6.55
C ALA A 79 -0.98 0.92 -6.96
N PHE A 80 -0.86 0.60 -8.24
CA PHE A 80 -0.96 -0.78 -8.69
C PHE A 80 0.25 -1.61 -8.22
N ARG A 81 0.03 -2.92 -8.04
CA ARG A 81 1.03 -3.83 -7.44
C ARG A 81 1.62 -4.85 -8.42
N HIS A 82 1.19 -4.83 -9.68
CA HIS A 82 1.79 -5.61 -10.77
C HIS A 82 3.31 -5.42 -10.84
N ARG A 83 3.75 -4.17 -10.72
CA ARG A 83 5.17 -3.76 -10.68
C ARG A 83 5.98 -4.35 -9.54
N CYS A 84 5.34 -4.82 -8.46
CA CYS A 84 6.02 -5.38 -7.31
C CYS A 84 6.40 -6.85 -7.48
N ILE A 85 5.96 -7.50 -8.57
CA ILE A 85 6.31 -8.88 -8.86
C ILE A 85 7.58 -8.89 -9.70
N ILE A 86 8.70 -9.23 -9.06
CA ILE A 86 10.02 -9.24 -9.70
C ILE A 86 10.57 -10.66 -9.82
N THR A 87 11.41 -10.87 -10.82
CA THR A 87 12.13 -12.11 -11.06
C THR A 87 13.55 -11.83 -11.57
N ARG A 88 14.38 -12.87 -11.68
CA ARG A 88 15.70 -12.78 -12.30
C ARG A 88 15.59 -12.41 -13.78
N LYS A 89 16.56 -11.67 -14.30
CA LYS A 89 16.64 -11.37 -15.75
C LYS A 89 16.57 -12.62 -16.63
N SER A 90 17.19 -13.72 -16.20
CA SER A 90 17.25 -14.99 -16.92
C SER A 90 15.99 -15.86 -16.82
N HIS A 91 15.05 -15.55 -15.91
CA HIS A 91 13.82 -16.31 -15.79
C HIS A 91 12.92 -16.04 -17.03
N PRO A 92 12.24 -17.03 -17.61
CA PRO A 92 11.50 -16.84 -18.88
C PRO A 92 10.11 -16.21 -18.71
N ALA A 93 9.57 -16.13 -17.49
CA ALA A 93 8.20 -15.64 -17.27
C ALA A 93 8.01 -14.18 -17.75
N GLN A 94 6.98 -13.97 -18.58
CA GLN A 94 6.58 -12.66 -19.11
C GLN A 94 5.11 -12.32 -18.82
N SER A 95 4.42 -13.15 -18.03
CA SER A 95 3.04 -12.95 -17.59
C SER A 95 2.87 -13.47 -16.17
N LEU A 96 1.77 -13.13 -15.49
CA LEU A 96 1.51 -13.64 -14.13
C LEU A 96 1.15 -15.13 -14.16
N GLU A 97 0.45 -15.57 -15.20
CA GLU A 97 0.05 -16.96 -15.44
C GLU A 97 1.27 -17.88 -15.59
N ALA A 98 2.37 -17.37 -16.12
CA ALA A 98 3.63 -18.10 -16.23
C ALA A 98 4.27 -18.44 -14.86
N LEU A 99 3.76 -17.88 -13.76
CA LEU A 99 4.20 -18.21 -12.40
C LEU A 99 3.39 -19.34 -11.76
N ARG A 100 2.35 -19.86 -12.42
CA ARG A 100 1.52 -20.97 -11.91
C ARG A 100 2.39 -22.20 -11.60
N GLY A 101 2.18 -22.80 -10.43
CA GLY A 101 3.01 -23.89 -9.92
C GLY A 101 4.39 -23.47 -9.43
N GLY A 102 4.70 -22.17 -9.45
CA GLY A 102 6.01 -21.62 -9.08
C GLY A 102 6.17 -21.41 -7.57
N ARG A 103 7.39 -21.02 -7.20
CA ARG A 103 7.82 -20.70 -5.84
C ARG A 103 7.97 -19.19 -5.70
N ILE A 104 7.13 -18.56 -4.86
CA ILE A 104 7.08 -17.09 -4.73
C ILE A 104 7.41 -16.65 -3.32
N GLY A 105 8.36 -15.71 -3.21
CA GLY A 105 8.74 -15.07 -1.95
C GLY A 105 7.89 -13.86 -1.59
N VAL A 106 7.51 -13.71 -0.32
CA VAL A 106 6.84 -12.50 0.22
C VAL A 106 7.47 -12.10 1.55
N ALA A 107 7.60 -10.80 1.84
CA ALA A 107 8.15 -10.33 3.12
C ALA A 107 7.12 -10.19 4.25
N GLY A 108 5.83 -10.25 3.92
CA GLY A 108 4.76 -10.13 4.90
C GLY A 108 3.43 -10.57 4.31
N TRP A 109 2.86 -11.63 4.86
CA TRP A 109 1.62 -12.21 4.33
C TRP A 109 0.48 -11.19 4.37
N GLN A 110 0.23 -10.60 5.53
CA GLN A 110 -0.87 -9.69 5.78
C GLN A 110 -0.63 -8.23 5.34
N ASP A 111 0.45 -7.89 4.66
CA ASP A 111 0.68 -6.51 4.23
C ASP A 111 -0.32 -6.11 3.13
N SER A 112 -0.90 -4.90 3.17
CA SER A 112 -1.84 -4.44 2.13
C SER A 112 -1.24 -4.53 0.74
N GLY A 113 0.05 -4.19 0.62
CA GLY A 113 0.77 -4.25 -0.64
C GLY A 113 0.78 -5.66 -1.22
N ASN A 114 1.05 -6.68 -0.39
CA ASN A 114 1.08 -8.08 -0.83
C ASN A 114 -0.33 -8.67 -0.99
N THR A 115 -1.31 -8.18 -0.22
CA THR A 115 -2.73 -8.51 -0.39
C THR A 115 -3.21 -8.12 -1.79
N TRP A 116 -2.89 -6.89 -2.21
CA TRP A 116 -3.17 -6.41 -3.56
C TRP A 116 -2.31 -7.08 -4.64
N THR A 117 -1.05 -7.41 -4.37
CA THR A 117 -0.22 -8.19 -5.32
C THR A 117 -0.82 -9.58 -5.58
N ARG A 118 -1.28 -10.27 -4.54
CA ARG A 118 -1.99 -11.55 -4.66
C ARG A 118 -3.33 -11.40 -5.37
N HIS A 119 -4.07 -10.33 -5.09
CA HIS A 119 -5.30 -10.02 -5.83
C HIS A 119 -5.04 -9.83 -7.33
N ALA A 120 -3.96 -9.12 -7.72
CA ALA A 120 -3.57 -8.98 -9.12
C ALA A 120 -3.28 -10.34 -9.79
N MET A 121 -2.64 -11.28 -9.07
CA MET A 121 -2.44 -12.65 -9.57
C MET A 121 -3.75 -13.42 -9.75
N VAL A 122 -4.64 -13.38 -8.76
CA VAL A 122 -5.98 -14.01 -8.84
C VAL A 122 -6.78 -13.41 -9.99
N SER A 123 -6.71 -12.09 -10.15
CA SER A 123 -7.33 -11.35 -11.24
C SER A 123 -6.78 -11.76 -12.61
N ALA A 124 -5.54 -12.21 -12.71
CA ALA A 124 -4.95 -12.81 -13.91
C ALA A 124 -5.24 -14.32 -14.05
N GLY A 125 -6.10 -14.88 -13.20
CA GLY A 125 -6.52 -16.28 -13.24
C GLY A 125 -5.54 -17.25 -12.58
N VAL A 126 -4.62 -16.78 -11.74
CA VAL A 126 -3.70 -17.63 -10.97
C VAL A 126 -4.20 -17.77 -9.54
N GLY A 127 -4.67 -18.96 -9.18
CA GLY A 127 -5.08 -19.30 -7.82
C GLY A 127 -3.90 -19.24 -6.85
N LEU A 128 -4.15 -18.76 -5.63
CA LEU A 128 -3.10 -18.65 -4.61
C LEU A 128 -2.68 -20.02 -4.06
N ASP A 129 -3.53 -21.03 -4.18
CA ASP A 129 -3.28 -22.44 -3.85
C ASP A 129 -2.44 -23.16 -4.93
N GLU A 130 -2.29 -22.55 -6.11
CA GLU A 130 -1.45 -23.05 -7.19
C GLU A 130 0.02 -22.59 -7.07
N ILE A 131 0.35 -21.87 -6.01
CA ILE A 131 1.67 -21.28 -5.77
C ILE A 131 2.21 -21.80 -4.45
N HIS A 132 3.50 -22.14 -4.44
CA HIS A 132 4.22 -22.41 -3.20
C HIS A 132 4.82 -21.11 -2.67
N TRP A 133 4.29 -20.62 -1.55
CA TRP A 133 4.71 -19.37 -0.94
C TRP A 133 5.82 -19.59 0.06
N PHE A 134 6.81 -18.71 0.00
CA PHE A 134 7.91 -18.62 0.95
C PHE A 134 7.86 -17.27 1.64
N MET A 135 7.90 -17.28 2.98
CA MET A 135 7.92 -16.04 3.74
C MET A 135 9.22 -15.87 4.53
N GLY A 136 9.83 -14.71 4.39
CA GLY A 136 11.08 -14.37 5.05
C GLY A 136 11.44 -12.91 4.83
N ARG A 137 12.59 -12.49 5.35
CA ARG A 137 13.09 -11.12 5.13
C ARG A 137 13.47 -10.89 3.67
N MET A 138 13.27 -9.67 3.16
CA MET A 138 13.59 -9.34 1.77
C MET A 138 15.10 -9.33 1.53
N THR A 139 15.83 -8.62 2.39
CA THR A 139 17.30 -8.47 2.34
C THR A 139 17.94 -8.83 3.68
N SER A 140 19.27 -8.91 3.73
CA SER A 140 20.02 -9.13 4.97
C SER A 140 19.96 -7.95 5.94
N ALA A 141 19.64 -6.74 5.46
CA ALA A 141 19.47 -5.53 6.26
C ALA A 141 18.09 -5.46 6.94
N ASP A 142 17.11 -6.20 6.42
CA ASP A 142 15.79 -6.27 7.02
C ASP A 142 15.82 -7.17 8.27
N PRO A 143 15.04 -6.82 9.32
CA PRO A 143 14.96 -7.63 10.51
C PRO A 143 14.38 -9.02 10.18
N VAL A 144 14.91 -10.03 10.86
CA VAL A 144 14.27 -11.35 10.91
C VAL A 144 12.94 -11.20 11.63
N SER A 145 11.89 -11.76 11.05
CA SER A 145 10.53 -11.67 11.57
C SER A 145 9.88 -13.04 11.57
N ASP A 146 9.42 -13.49 12.74
CA ASP A 146 8.57 -14.69 12.91
C ASP A 146 7.15 -14.50 12.33
N GLY A 147 6.97 -13.49 11.47
CA GLY A 147 5.69 -12.94 11.04
C GLY A 147 4.77 -13.92 10.28
N ILE A 148 5.19 -15.16 10.07
CA ILE A 148 4.35 -16.23 9.52
C ILE A 148 3.20 -16.53 10.46
N GLY A 149 3.47 -16.56 11.77
CA GLY A 149 2.46 -16.72 12.82
C GLY A 149 1.37 -17.73 12.43
N GLN A 150 0.13 -17.26 12.45
CA GLN A 150 -1.06 -18.06 12.13
C GLN A 150 -1.26 -18.37 10.63
N PHE A 151 -0.45 -17.79 9.73
CA PHE A 151 -0.58 -17.93 8.28
C PHE A 151 0.27 -19.07 7.71
N ALA A 152 1.08 -19.73 8.54
CA ALA A 152 1.88 -20.89 8.11
C ALA A 152 0.95 -22.03 7.69
N GLU A 153 1.21 -22.60 6.51
CA GLU A 153 0.55 -23.81 6.03
C GLU A 153 1.58 -24.70 5.37
N PRO A 154 2.12 -25.71 6.08
CA PRO A 154 3.23 -26.52 5.58
C PRO A 154 2.98 -27.08 4.18
N GLY A 155 3.91 -26.85 3.26
CA GLY A 155 3.81 -27.27 1.86
C GLY A 155 3.02 -26.33 0.95
N ARG A 156 2.46 -25.23 1.49
CA ARG A 156 1.77 -24.17 0.72
C ARG A 156 2.29 -22.78 1.05
N ILE A 157 2.44 -22.47 2.33
CA ILE A 157 3.01 -21.22 2.86
C ILE A 157 4.05 -21.60 3.92
N ASP A 158 5.30 -21.68 3.49
CA ASP A 158 6.41 -22.08 4.34
C ASP A 158 7.29 -20.88 4.74
N PRO A 159 7.86 -20.89 5.96
CA PRO A 159 8.92 -19.95 6.28
C PRO A 159 10.16 -20.29 5.46
N VAL A 160 10.94 -19.27 5.12
CA VAL A 160 12.27 -19.47 4.54
C VAL A 160 13.20 -20.08 5.58
N ALA A 161 13.93 -21.12 5.20
CA ALA A 161 14.93 -21.76 6.06
C ALA A 161 16.15 -20.85 6.32
N ASP A 162 16.71 -20.96 7.52
CA ASP A 162 17.94 -20.29 7.97
C ASP A 162 17.93 -18.75 7.79
N ASP A 163 16.74 -18.15 7.73
CA ASP A 163 16.54 -16.71 7.49
C ASP A 163 17.30 -16.19 6.26
N THR A 164 17.47 -17.04 5.25
CA THR A 164 18.10 -16.64 3.98
C THR A 164 17.26 -15.54 3.33
N PRO A 165 17.83 -14.41 2.90
CA PRO A 165 17.07 -13.36 2.24
C PRO A 165 16.35 -13.84 0.98
N LEU A 166 15.12 -13.37 0.77
CA LEU A 166 14.32 -13.73 -0.40
C LEU A 166 15.01 -13.37 -1.72
N LEU A 167 15.74 -12.26 -1.76
CA LEU A 167 16.48 -11.87 -2.97
C LEU A 167 17.67 -12.79 -3.26
N ASP A 168 18.32 -13.33 -2.23
CA ASP A 168 19.40 -14.29 -2.41
C ASP A 168 18.86 -15.60 -2.98
N LEU A 169 17.72 -16.07 -2.46
CA LEU A 169 17.03 -17.25 -2.99
C LEU A 169 16.52 -17.02 -4.42
N LEU A 170 16.05 -15.80 -4.72
CA LEU A 170 15.65 -15.44 -6.07
C LEU A 170 16.85 -15.50 -7.02
N GLU A 171 17.98 -14.88 -6.66
CA GLU A 171 19.23 -14.87 -7.44
C GLU A 171 19.76 -16.29 -7.72
N GLN A 172 19.68 -17.17 -6.72
CA GLN A 172 20.08 -18.58 -6.82
C GLN A 172 19.11 -19.43 -7.64
N GLY A 173 17.91 -18.92 -7.95
CA GLY A 173 16.84 -19.66 -8.62
C GLY A 173 16.11 -20.66 -7.73
N ALA A 174 16.24 -20.53 -6.41
CA ALA A 174 15.42 -21.24 -5.43
C ALA A 174 13.99 -20.66 -5.36
N LEU A 175 13.82 -19.39 -5.74
CA LEU A 175 12.52 -18.77 -5.99
C LEU A 175 12.40 -18.36 -7.47
N ASP A 176 11.17 -18.40 -7.97
CA ASP A 176 10.85 -18.03 -9.35
C ASP A 176 10.44 -16.55 -9.45
N ALA A 177 9.81 -16.02 -8.38
CA ALA A 177 9.53 -14.60 -8.23
C ALA A 177 9.52 -14.18 -6.76
N VAL A 178 9.59 -12.87 -6.53
CA VAL A 178 9.42 -12.25 -5.20
C VAL A 178 8.49 -11.05 -5.31
N PHE A 179 7.67 -10.82 -4.28
CA PHE A 179 6.89 -9.61 -4.13
C PHE A 179 7.68 -8.56 -3.36
N ALA A 180 8.28 -7.64 -4.10
CA ALA A 180 9.07 -6.55 -3.57
C ALA A 180 8.22 -5.26 -3.48
N PRO A 181 7.77 -4.83 -2.29
CA PRO A 181 6.98 -3.60 -2.16
C PRO A 181 7.79 -2.34 -2.46
N PHE A 182 9.10 -2.40 -2.21
CA PHE A 182 10.09 -1.41 -2.55
C PHE A 182 11.20 -2.13 -3.33
N MET A 183 11.65 -1.54 -4.43
CA MET A 183 12.64 -2.19 -5.28
C MET A 183 14.00 -2.25 -4.57
N PRO A 184 14.75 -3.35 -4.72
CA PRO A 184 16.06 -3.46 -4.10
C PRO A 184 17.05 -2.45 -4.68
N GLU A 185 18.14 -2.25 -3.95
CA GLU A 185 19.25 -1.42 -4.42
C GLU A 185 19.74 -1.88 -5.80
N GLY A 186 20.05 -0.92 -6.68
CA GLY A 186 20.54 -1.20 -8.03
C GLY A 186 19.48 -1.68 -9.03
N PHE A 187 18.21 -1.87 -8.64
CA PHE A 187 17.16 -2.39 -9.53
C PHE A 187 16.94 -1.55 -10.81
N PHE A 188 17.11 -0.23 -10.73
CA PHE A 188 16.92 0.68 -11.86
C PHE A 188 18.19 0.89 -12.70
N GLY A 189 19.32 0.26 -12.32
CA GLY A 189 20.59 0.36 -13.02
C GLY A 189 20.68 -0.57 -14.23
N THR A 190 21.56 -0.25 -15.18
CA THR A 190 21.82 -1.09 -16.37
C THR A 190 22.29 -2.51 -16.01
N GLY A 191 22.98 -2.64 -14.87
CA GLY A 191 23.47 -3.90 -14.31
C GLY A 191 22.50 -4.64 -13.38
N ALA A 192 21.23 -4.23 -13.26
CA ALA A 192 20.28 -4.86 -12.32
C ALA A 192 20.19 -6.39 -12.48
N SER A 193 20.21 -7.16 -11.40
CA SER A 193 20.04 -8.64 -11.49
C SER A 193 18.59 -9.05 -11.74
N PHE A 194 17.66 -8.20 -11.33
CA PHE A 194 16.23 -8.45 -11.37
C PHE A 194 15.51 -7.59 -12.40
N ARG A 195 14.29 -7.98 -12.73
CA ARG A 195 13.35 -7.26 -13.57
C ARG A 195 11.92 -7.49 -13.09
N PRO A 196 10.96 -6.63 -13.44
CA PRO A 196 9.54 -6.98 -13.30
C PRO A 196 9.24 -8.25 -14.11
N VAL A 197 8.31 -9.08 -13.64
CA VAL A 197 7.83 -10.25 -14.40
C VAL A 197 7.14 -9.78 -15.68
N LEU A 198 6.31 -8.75 -15.58
CA LEU A 198 5.56 -8.19 -16.70
C LEU A 198 6.42 -7.22 -17.51
N PRO A 199 6.58 -7.43 -18.82
CA PRO A 199 7.34 -6.52 -19.68
C PRO A 199 6.60 -5.21 -19.95
N ASP A 200 5.27 -5.23 -20.00
CA ASP A 200 4.40 -4.05 -20.09
C ASP A 200 3.61 -3.87 -18.81
N LEU A 201 4.18 -3.09 -17.88
CA LEU A 201 3.53 -2.77 -16.61
C LEU A 201 2.30 -1.89 -16.81
N VAL A 202 2.38 -0.91 -17.72
CA VAL A 202 1.31 0.08 -17.91
C VAL A 202 0.08 -0.60 -18.49
N GLY A 203 0.26 -1.45 -19.51
CA GLY A 203 -0.85 -2.20 -20.11
C GLY A 203 -1.53 -3.13 -19.11
N ALA A 204 -0.77 -3.88 -18.31
CA ALA A 204 -1.34 -4.77 -17.29
C ALA A 204 -2.11 -4.00 -16.19
N GLU A 205 -1.59 -2.85 -15.78
CA GLU A 205 -2.23 -2.01 -14.76
C GLU A 205 -3.49 -1.30 -15.30
N MET A 206 -3.49 -0.91 -16.57
CA MET A 206 -4.68 -0.37 -17.25
C MET A 206 -5.76 -1.42 -17.43
N ASP A 207 -5.40 -2.65 -17.79
CA ASP A 207 -6.36 -3.77 -17.88
C ASP A 207 -7.00 -4.05 -16.51
N TYR A 208 -6.19 -4.05 -15.45
CA TYR A 208 -6.70 -4.17 -14.08
C TYR A 208 -7.66 -3.02 -13.74
N PHE A 209 -7.30 -1.78 -14.05
CA PHE A 209 -8.19 -0.64 -13.85
C PHE A 209 -9.49 -0.76 -14.64
N GLY A 210 -9.43 -1.21 -15.91
CA GLY A 210 -10.62 -1.41 -16.73
C GLY A 210 -11.58 -2.45 -16.17
N ARG A 211 -11.07 -3.45 -15.43
CA ARG A 211 -11.88 -4.51 -14.81
C ARG A 211 -12.44 -4.13 -13.44
N HIS A 212 -11.68 -3.38 -12.65
CA HIS A 212 -12.00 -3.11 -11.24
C HIS A 212 -12.42 -1.67 -10.95
N GLY A 213 -12.08 -0.72 -11.82
CA GLY A 213 -12.48 0.68 -11.70
C GLY A 213 -11.74 1.51 -10.65
N PHE A 214 -10.64 1.00 -10.07
CA PHE A 214 -9.89 1.72 -9.04
C PHE A 214 -8.38 1.53 -9.12
N VAL A 215 -7.64 2.52 -8.62
CA VAL A 215 -6.22 2.38 -8.26
C VAL A 215 -6.13 1.97 -6.79
N PRO A 216 -5.42 0.87 -6.43
CA PRO A 216 -5.40 0.35 -5.07
C PRO A 216 -4.80 1.30 -4.02
N GLY A 217 -5.54 1.53 -2.94
CA GLY A 217 -5.07 2.17 -1.70
C GLY A 217 -4.36 1.16 -0.81
N ILE A 218 -3.10 1.41 -0.49
CA ILE A 218 -2.23 0.49 0.26
C ILE A 218 -2.22 0.86 1.73
N HIS A 219 -1.95 2.12 2.02
CA HIS A 219 -1.98 2.71 3.36
C HIS A 219 -3.10 3.75 3.44
N ALA A 220 -3.62 3.94 4.64
CA ALA A 220 -4.60 4.97 4.98
C ALA A 220 -4.13 5.75 6.20
N MET A 221 -4.73 6.90 6.45
CA MET A 221 -4.55 7.60 7.73
C MET A 221 -5.43 6.97 8.81
N ALA A 222 -4.94 6.89 10.03
CA ALA A 222 -5.72 6.51 11.20
C ALA A 222 -5.57 7.57 12.29
N LEU A 223 -6.66 7.82 13.02
CA LEU A 223 -6.70 8.73 14.18
C LEU A 223 -7.09 7.94 15.43
N LYS A 224 -6.62 8.39 16.60
CA LYS A 224 -7.12 7.87 17.89
C LYS A 224 -8.64 8.07 17.97
N GLN A 225 -9.36 7.05 18.39
CA GLN A 225 -10.82 7.13 18.51
C GLN A 225 -11.25 8.15 19.57
N SER A 226 -10.44 8.37 20.62
CA SER A 226 -10.71 9.35 21.66
C SER A 226 -10.72 10.78 21.11
N ILE A 227 -9.73 11.17 20.30
CA ILE A 227 -9.67 12.52 19.73
C ILE A 227 -10.82 12.76 18.74
N VAL A 228 -11.19 11.74 17.95
CA VAL A 228 -12.33 11.85 17.02
C VAL A 228 -13.66 11.94 17.76
N LYS A 229 -13.81 11.31 18.93
CA LYS A 229 -15.01 11.44 19.75
C LYS A 229 -15.20 12.87 20.27
N ASP A 230 -14.10 13.51 20.67
CA ASP A 230 -14.12 14.89 21.18
C ASP A 230 -14.17 15.93 20.05
N HIS A 231 -13.68 15.56 18.85
CA HIS A 231 -13.66 16.39 17.65
C HIS A 231 -14.17 15.63 16.41
N PRO A 232 -15.50 15.39 16.28
CA PRO A 232 -16.05 14.58 15.18
C PRO A 232 -15.79 15.12 13.76
N TRP A 233 -15.49 16.40 13.63
CA TRP A 233 -15.13 17.06 12.37
C TRP A 233 -13.69 16.76 11.90
N LEU A 234 -12.85 16.22 12.78
CA LEU A 234 -11.41 16.06 12.55
C LEU A 234 -11.07 15.10 11.39
N PRO A 235 -11.72 13.93 11.23
CA PRO A 235 -11.46 13.05 10.09
C PRO A 235 -11.65 13.73 8.74
N GLN A 236 -12.77 14.46 8.57
CA GLN A 236 -13.06 15.18 7.34
C GLN A 236 -12.04 16.30 7.10
N ALA A 237 -11.77 17.11 8.13
CA ALA A 237 -10.78 18.20 8.03
C ALA A 237 -9.38 17.71 7.65
N LEU A 238 -8.94 16.56 8.21
CA LEU A 238 -7.67 15.95 7.84
C LEU A 238 -7.69 15.44 6.39
N SER A 239 -8.79 14.81 5.97
CA SER A 239 -8.98 14.36 4.58
C SER A 239 -8.86 15.54 3.61
N ASP A 240 -9.61 16.62 3.86
CA ASP A 240 -9.63 17.83 3.04
C ASP A 240 -8.24 18.48 2.94
N LEU A 241 -7.50 18.54 4.06
CA LEU A 241 -6.13 19.06 4.09
C LEU A 241 -5.19 18.22 3.21
N LEU A 242 -5.24 16.89 3.32
CA LEU A 242 -4.37 16.02 2.54
C LEU A 242 -4.73 16.04 1.05
N GLU A 243 -6.01 16.08 0.71
CA GLU A 243 -6.50 16.17 -0.66
C GLU A 243 -6.13 17.52 -1.30
N THR A 244 -6.30 18.63 -0.58
CA THR A 244 -5.90 19.96 -1.06
C THR A 244 -4.37 20.06 -1.21
N SER A 245 -3.61 19.50 -0.26
CA SER A 245 -2.14 19.41 -0.35
C SER A 245 -1.71 18.65 -1.60
N ARG A 246 -2.37 17.52 -1.89
CA ARG A 246 -2.13 16.73 -3.09
C ARG A 246 -2.46 17.49 -4.37
N ALA A 247 -3.59 18.17 -4.43
CA ALA A 247 -3.97 18.97 -5.59
C ALA A 247 -2.94 20.09 -5.88
N LEU A 248 -2.51 20.82 -4.84
CA LEU A 248 -1.48 21.85 -4.95
C LEU A 248 -0.15 21.27 -5.44
N TRP A 249 0.27 20.13 -4.87
CA TRP A 249 1.50 19.45 -5.28
C TRP A 249 1.43 18.94 -6.72
N THR A 250 0.33 18.31 -7.12
CA THR A 250 0.13 17.79 -8.48
C THR A 250 0.18 18.91 -9.50
N ALA A 251 -0.47 20.06 -9.24
CA ALA A 251 -0.41 21.23 -10.11
C ALA A 251 1.03 21.76 -10.27
N LYS A 252 1.80 21.79 -9.18
CA LYS A 252 3.23 22.16 -9.24
C LYS A 252 4.05 21.13 -10.03
N ARG A 253 3.83 19.83 -9.83
CA ARG A 253 4.57 18.77 -10.54
C ARG A 253 4.30 18.79 -12.04
N GLN A 254 3.06 19.04 -12.44
CA GLN A 254 2.69 19.25 -13.84
C GLN A 254 3.36 20.51 -14.43
N ARG A 255 3.46 21.60 -13.65
CA ARG A 255 4.14 22.84 -14.07
C ARG A 255 5.66 22.69 -14.15
N TYR A 256 6.25 21.90 -13.27
CA TYR A 256 7.69 21.68 -13.12
C TYR A 256 8.07 20.23 -13.50
N SER A 257 7.61 19.78 -14.66
CA SER A 257 7.81 18.40 -15.13
C SER A 257 9.27 18.07 -15.50
N ASP A 258 10.15 19.07 -15.53
CA ASP A 258 11.56 18.89 -15.91
C ASP A 258 12.43 18.22 -14.82
N THR A 259 11.82 17.80 -13.70
CA THR A 259 12.51 17.09 -12.62
C THR A 259 12.90 15.64 -12.98
N SER A 260 12.31 15.08 -14.05
CA SER A 260 12.73 13.80 -14.64
C SER A 260 12.47 13.81 -16.16
N PRO A 261 13.37 13.24 -17.00
CA PRO A 261 13.26 13.31 -18.46
C PRO A 261 11.94 12.81 -19.06
N TRP A 262 11.24 11.91 -18.37
CA TRP A 262 10.02 11.25 -18.86
C TRP A 262 8.77 11.57 -18.04
N LEU A 263 8.87 12.49 -17.09
CA LEU A 263 7.76 12.88 -16.23
C LEU A 263 6.61 13.55 -17.00
N PHE A 264 6.93 14.37 -17.99
CA PHE A 264 5.89 14.98 -18.83
C PHE A 264 5.02 13.91 -19.52
N ASP A 265 5.66 12.86 -20.04
CA ASP A 265 4.97 11.74 -20.68
C ASP A 265 4.19 10.87 -19.66
N GLU A 266 4.71 10.66 -18.45
CA GLU A 266 3.97 10.05 -17.33
C GLU A 266 2.64 10.80 -17.07
N HIS A 267 2.68 12.13 -16.97
CA HIS A 267 1.48 12.94 -16.76
C HIS A 267 0.47 12.82 -17.90
N LEU A 268 0.93 12.80 -19.16
CA LEU A 268 0.06 12.59 -20.31
C LEU A 268 -0.61 11.21 -20.29
N ARG A 269 0.11 10.17 -19.88
CA ARG A 269 -0.47 8.82 -19.76
C ARG A 269 -1.53 8.75 -18.67
N VAL A 270 -1.24 9.31 -17.49
CA VAL A 270 -2.20 9.35 -16.38
C VAL A 270 -3.49 10.06 -16.81
N GLY A 271 -3.40 11.28 -17.35
CA GLY A 271 -4.58 12.04 -17.78
C GLY A 271 -5.35 11.45 -18.97
N ARG A 272 -4.72 10.55 -19.76
CA ARG A 272 -5.40 9.84 -20.85
C ARG A 272 -6.16 8.60 -20.36
N HIS A 273 -5.68 7.95 -19.31
CA HIS A 273 -6.11 6.61 -18.93
C HIS A 273 -6.85 6.53 -17.61
N LEU A 274 -6.69 7.51 -16.72
CA LEU A 274 -7.38 7.58 -15.44
C LEU A 274 -8.32 8.79 -15.41
N PRO A 275 -9.47 8.69 -14.72
CA PRO A 275 -10.35 9.83 -14.50
C PRO A 275 -9.68 10.89 -13.63
N ASP A 276 -10.09 12.15 -13.73
CA ASP A 276 -9.49 13.27 -12.98
C ASP A 276 -9.51 13.06 -11.46
N ASP A 277 -10.49 12.30 -10.95
CA ASP A 277 -10.69 12.01 -9.53
C ASP A 277 -10.25 10.60 -9.11
N TRP A 278 -9.36 9.95 -9.87
CA TRP A 278 -8.88 8.58 -9.58
C TRP A 278 -8.23 8.44 -8.20
N ASP A 279 -7.67 9.52 -7.66
CA ASP A 279 -6.99 9.57 -6.36
C ASP A 279 -7.83 10.24 -5.26
N ALA A 280 -9.11 10.54 -5.52
CA ALA A 280 -10.01 11.19 -4.58
C ALA A 280 -10.09 10.46 -3.23
N SER A 281 -10.18 11.24 -2.16
CA SER A 281 -10.40 10.72 -0.81
C SER A 281 -11.90 10.42 -0.59
N GLY A 282 -12.19 9.74 0.52
CA GLY A 282 -13.56 9.45 0.95
C GLY A 282 -13.96 7.97 0.82
N VAL A 283 -14.91 7.56 1.64
CA VAL A 283 -15.43 6.18 1.65
C VAL A 283 -16.27 5.93 0.40
N ASP A 284 -17.13 6.87 0.02
CA ASP A 284 -18.06 6.70 -1.09
C ASP A 284 -17.31 6.66 -2.43
N LYS A 285 -16.33 7.55 -2.61
CA LYS A 285 -15.43 7.55 -3.78
C LYS A 285 -14.62 6.28 -3.94
N ASN A 286 -14.38 5.56 -2.84
CA ASN A 286 -13.54 4.36 -2.80
C ASN A 286 -14.33 3.10 -2.43
N ALA A 287 -15.67 3.13 -2.51
CA ALA A 287 -16.52 2.05 -2.01
C ALA A 287 -16.19 0.70 -2.65
N GLU A 288 -16.01 0.67 -3.98
CA GLU A 288 -15.67 -0.55 -4.73
C GLU A 288 -14.28 -1.10 -4.33
N MET A 289 -13.29 -0.21 -4.24
CA MET A 289 -11.93 -0.57 -3.81
C MET A 289 -11.93 -1.16 -2.39
N LEU A 290 -12.65 -0.53 -1.47
CA LEU A 290 -12.70 -0.95 -0.07
C LEU A 290 -13.49 -2.25 0.09
N ALA A 291 -14.62 -2.41 -0.60
CA ALA A 291 -15.37 -3.66 -0.62
C ALA A 291 -14.53 -4.80 -1.20
N THR A 292 -13.87 -4.57 -2.33
CA THR A 292 -12.96 -5.54 -2.95
C THR A 292 -11.82 -5.91 -2.01
N PHE A 293 -11.21 -4.93 -1.34
CA PHE A 293 -10.13 -5.19 -0.39
C PHE A 293 -10.58 -6.06 0.78
N ILE A 294 -11.75 -5.75 1.38
CA ILE A 294 -12.28 -6.50 2.52
C ILE A 294 -12.64 -7.93 2.09
N GLN A 295 -13.24 -8.11 0.92
CA GLN A 295 -13.53 -9.42 0.35
C GLN A 295 -12.24 -10.22 0.11
N THR A 296 -11.24 -9.58 -0.53
CA THR A 296 -9.91 -10.17 -0.76
C THR A 296 -9.23 -10.58 0.55
N ALA A 297 -9.31 -9.73 1.58
CA ALA A 297 -8.74 -10.01 2.88
C ALA A 297 -9.42 -11.22 3.55
N PHE A 298 -10.73 -11.38 3.39
CA PHE A 298 -11.47 -12.54 3.87
C PHE A 298 -11.07 -13.82 3.11
N GLU A 299 -11.05 -13.78 1.78
CA GLU A 299 -10.66 -14.91 0.93
C GLU A 299 -9.22 -15.37 1.17
N GLN A 300 -8.32 -14.46 1.50
CA GLN A 300 -6.92 -14.76 1.83
C GLN A 300 -6.70 -15.12 3.31
N GLY A 301 -7.77 -15.27 4.11
CA GLY A 301 -7.70 -15.69 5.51
C GLY A 301 -7.10 -14.63 6.45
N LEU A 302 -7.08 -13.35 6.06
CA LEU A 302 -6.55 -12.26 6.89
C LEU A 302 -7.56 -11.77 7.93
N ILE A 303 -8.84 -11.96 7.66
CA ILE A 303 -9.94 -11.63 8.57
C ILE A 303 -10.97 -12.77 8.62
N PRO A 304 -11.65 -12.99 9.76
CA PRO A 304 -12.58 -14.10 9.92
C PRO A 304 -13.96 -13.87 9.30
N LYS A 305 -14.28 -12.61 8.93
CA LYS A 305 -15.57 -12.21 8.36
C LYS A 305 -15.43 -10.90 7.60
N THR A 306 -16.31 -10.67 6.63
CA THR A 306 -16.43 -9.38 5.95
C THR A 306 -17.22 -8.38 6.80
N VAL A 307 -16.95 -7.09 6.59
CA VAL A 307 -17.65 -5.95 7.20
C VAL A 307 -17.84 -4.86 6.15
N PRO A 308 -18.86 -4.00 6.28
CA PRO A 308 -18.97 -2.84 5.38
C PRO A 308 -17.80 -1.85 5.62
N PRO A 309 -17.31 -1.12 4.60
CA PRO A 309 -16.22 -0.15 4.75
C PRO A 309 -16.42 0.87 5.87
N GLN A 310 -17.67 1.30 6.11
CA GLN A 310 -18.06 2.25 7.16
C GLN A 310 -17.80 1.71 8.59
N HIS A 311 -17.54 0.41 8.74
CA HIS A 311 -17.11 -0.15 10.02
C HIS A 311 -15.64 0.16 10.33
N VAL A 312 -14.83 0.40 9.29
CA VAL A 312 -13.38 0.58 9.35
C VAL A 312 -13.00 2.07 9.30
N PHE A 313 -13.69 2.82 8.45
CA PHE A 313 -13.42 4.24 8.19
C PHE A 313 -14.50 5.13 8.81
N ALA A 314 -14.10 6.31 9.28
CA ALA A 314 -15.03 7.35 9.72
C ALA A 314 -15.97 7.73 8.58
N SER A 315 -17.24 7.96 8.92
CA SER A 315 -18.20 8.57 7.99
C SER A 315 -17.78 10.00 7.68
N GLU A 316 -17.98 10.39 6.42
CA GLU A 316 -17.90 11.79 6.00
C GLU A 316 -19.01 12.58 6.70
N ALA A 317 -18.72 13.83 7.05
CA ALA A 317 -19.61 14.71 7.81
C ALA A 317 -20.35 15.70 6.92
#